data_AF-A0A9D2BDU9-F1
#
_entry.id   AF-A0A9D2BDU9-F1
#
_cell.length_a   1.000
_cell.length_b   1.000
_cell.length_c   1.000
_cell.angle_alpha   90.00
_cell.angle_beta   90.00
_cell.angle_gamma   90.00
#
_symmetry.space_group_name_H-M   'P 1'
#
loop_
_entity.id
_entity.type
_entity.pdbx_description
1 polymer ?
#
loop_
_entity_poly.entity_id
_entity_poly.type
_entity_poly.pdbx_seq_one_letter_code
_entity_poly.pdbx_strand_id
1 'polypeptide(L)'
;MKIRSDFVTNSSSSSFILARKDELTEEQKQLILDYVCDNLLGEMVLTPDSTEEEIAGFIEEEYIEEERARQIRKALKEGKSIYYGCVSFEDCEYSYSDAFETLWADLEKCTPDNFTMIDGDLSY
;
A
#
# COMPACT_ATOMS: atom_id res chain seq x y z
N MET A 1 -27.47 -9.51 8.20
CA MET A 1 -28.01 -9.92 6.89
C MET A 1 -28.89 -8.78 6.34
N LYS A 2 -28.42 -8.02 5.34
CA LYS A 2 -29.26 -7.02 4.65
C LYS A 2 -30.09 -7.77 3.60
N ILE A 3 -31.38 -7.95 3.85
CA ILE A 3 -32.28 -8.59 2.89
C ILE A 3 -32.49 -7.61 1.72
N ARG A 4 -31.91 -7.95 0.57
CA ARG A 4 -32.16 -7.30 -0.73
C ARG A 4 -32.75 -8.38 -1.64
N SER A 5 -33.92 -8.13 -2.21
CA SER A 5 -34.74 -9.16 -2.88
C SER A 5 -34.17 -9.63 -4.23
N ASP A 6 -33.36 -8.82 -4.91
CA ASP A 6 -33.15 -9.00 -6.36
C ASP A 6 -31.69 -8.87 -6.85
N PHE A 7 -30.70 -8.88 -5.95
CA PHE A 7 -29.29 -9.02 -6.33
C PHE A 7 -28.78 -10.38 -5.85
N VAL A 8 -28.19 -11.15 -6.75
CA VAL A 8 -27.60 -12.46 -6.45
C VAL A 8 -26.47 -12.27 -5.44
N THR A 9 -26.75 -12.48 -4.16
CA THR A 9 -25.74 -12.66 -3.12
C THR A 9 -25.42 -14.15 -3.03
N ASN A 10 -24.52 -14.64 -3.89
CA ASN A 10 -23.71 -15.79 -3.48
C ASN A 10 -22.62 -15.27 -2.52
N SER A 11 -22.13 -16.14 -1.62
CA SER A 11 -21.57 -15.71 -0.32
C SER A 11 -20.16 -15.09 -0.33
N SER A 12 -19.72 -14.47 -1.42
CA SER A 12 -18.39 -13.83 -1.52
C SER A 12 -18.41 -12.50 -2.30
N SER A 13 -19.59 -11.89 -2.49
CA SER A 13 -19.65 -10.58 -3.15
C SER A 13 -20.85 -9.74 -2.69
N SER A 14 -20.71 -8.42 -2.81
CA SER A 14 -21.78 -7.46 -2.52
C SER A 14 -21.79 -6.35 -3.57
N SER A 15 -22.99 -6.00 -4.05
CA SER A 15 -23.15 -4.91 -5.03
C SER A 15 -23.32 -3.55 -4.34
N PHE A 16 -22.74 -2.51 -4.94
CA PHE A 16 -22.94 -1.11 -4.59
C PHE A 16 -23.50 -0.31 -5.77
N ILE A 17 -24.17 0.81 -5.47
CA ILE A 17 -24.64 1.77 -6.47
C ILE A 17 -24.26 3.16 -5.94
N LEU A 18 -23.54 3.94 -6.74
CA LEU A 18 -23.13 5.31 -6.42
C LEU A 18 -23.61 6.24 -7.54
N ALA A 19 -24.14 7.41 -7.17
CA ALA A 19 -24.40 8.48 -8.12
C ALA A 19 -23.35 9.57 -7.90
N ARG A 20 -22.62 9.95 -8.95
CA ARG A 20 -21.65 11.05 -8.91
C ARG A 20 -21.74 11.89 -10.18
N LYS A 21 -21.29 13.14 -10.10
CA LYS A 21 -20.98 13.96 -11.29
C LYS A 21 -19.75 13.39 -11.99
N ASP A 22 -19.56 13.72 -13.27
CA ASP A 22 -18.46 13.19 -14.08
C ASP A 22 -17.07 13.53 -13.49
N GLU A 23 -16.87 14.75 -13.01
CA GLU A 23 -15.64 15.19 -12.36
C GLU A 23 -15.77 15.16 -10.83
N LEU A 24 -14.69 14.72 -10.17
CA LEU A 24 -14.53 14.85 -8.72
C LEU A 24 -14.09 16.28 -8.38
N THR A 25 -14.58 16.81 -7.27
CA THR A 25 -14.09 18.10 -6.75
C THR A 25 -12.67 17.95 -6.19
N GLU A 26 -11.96 19.07 -6.00
CA GLU A 26 -10.61 19.04 -5.43
C GLU A 26 -10.61 18.48 -4.00
N GLU A 27 -11.64 18.79 -3.20
CA GLU A 27 -11.77 18.23 -1.85
C GLU A 27 -11.97 16.71 -1.88
N GLN A 28 -12.70 16.18 -2.87
CA GLN A 28 -12.87 14.74 -3.05
C GLN A 28 -11.58 14.07 -3.50
N LYS A 29 -10.84 14.69 -4.42
CA LYS A 29 -9.53 14.18 -4.86
C LYS A 29 -8.54 14.13 -3.70
N GLN A 30 -8.45 15.21 -2.92
CA GLN A 30 -7.56 15.27 -1.77
C GLN A 30 -7.93 14.19 -0.74
N LEU A 31 -9.21 14.03 -0.41
CA LEU A 31 -9.65 13.00 0.52
C LEU A 31 -9.31 11.57 0.05
N ILE A 32 -9.41 11.31 -1.26
CA ILE A 32 -9.00 10.02 -1.83
C ILE A 32 -7.48 9.83 -1.70
N LEU A 33 -6.69 10.87 -1.99
CA LEU A 33 -5.24 10.81 -1.85
C LEU A 33 -4.83 10.56 -0.40
N ASP A 34 -5.41 11.29 0.55
CA ASP A 34 -5.15 11.11 1.99
C ASP A 34 -5.50 9.68 2.42
N TYR A 35 -6.66 9.18 2.01
CA TYR A 35 -7.08 7.81 2.31
C TYR A 35 -6.10 6.77 1.76
N VAL A 36 -5.63 6.94 0.52
CA VAL A 36 -4.64 6.04 -0.10
C VAL A 36 -3.32 6.07 0.67
N CYS A 37 -2.80 7.25 0.99
CA CYS A 37 -1.56 7.40 1.75
C CYS A 37 -1.67 6.74 3.13
N ASP A 38 -2.77 6.99 3.85
CA ASP A 38 -2.95 6.54 5.23
C ASP A 38 -3.25 5.04 5.36
N ASN A 39 -3.84 4.41 4.33
CA ASN A 39 -4.35 3.04 4.44
C ASN A 39 -3.67 2.04 3.49
N LEU A 40 -3.07 2.49 2.39
CA LEU A 40 -2.58 1.60 1.32
C LEU A 40 -1.08 1.71 1.08
N LEU A 41 -0.40 2.72 1.60
CA LEU A 41 1.04 2.95 1.37
C LEU A 41 1.92 2.73 2.61
N GLY A 42 1.32 2.29 3.72
CA GLY A 42 2.03 2.02 4.98
C GLY A 42 2.45 3.29 5.72
N GLU A 43 3.19 3.10 6.81
CA GLU A 43 3.69 4.18 7.65
C GLU A 43 5.17 4.43 7.39
N MET A 44 5.59 5.69 7.47
CA MET A 44 6.99 6.05 7.28
C MET A 44 7.81 5.58 8.48
N VAL A 45 8.79 4.71 8.23
CA VAL A 45 9.64 4.11 9.27
C VAL A 45 11.08 4.61 9.23
N LEU A 46 11.59 5.00 8.05
CA LEU A 46 12.94 5.54 7.89
C LEU A 46 12.94 6.71 6.91
N THR A 47 13.85 7.64 7.10
CA THR A 47 14.08 8.78 6.20
C THR A 47 15.52 8.78 5.70
N PRO A 48 15.85 9.54 4.63
CA PRO A 48 17.23 9.66 4.17
C PRO A 48 18.23 10.14 5.24
N ASP A 49 17.74 10.79 6.29
CA ASP A 49 18.54 11.29 7.41
C ASP A 49 18.67 10.28 8.56
N SER A 50 18.02 9.11 8.48
CA SER A 50 18.15 8.04 9.46
C SER A 50 19.60 7.55 9.58
N THR A 51 20.03 7.34 10.82
CA THR A 51 21.34 6.81 11.15
C THR A 51 21.45 5.32 10.82
N GLU A 52 22.68 4.81 10.65
CA GLU A 52 22.88 3.37 10.42
C GLU A 52 22.39 2.53 11.61
N GLU A 53 22.40 3.08 12.83
CA GLU A 53 21.85 2.41 14.02
C GLU A 53 20.33 2.24 13.92
N GLU A 54 19.60 3.27 13.49
CA GLU A 54 18.13 3.20 13.27
C GLU A 54 17.79 2.25 12.11
N ILE A 55 18.55 2.31 11.01
CA ILE A 55 18.35 1.44 9.84
C ILE A 55 18.61 -0.03 10.22
N ALA A 56 19.71 -0.31 10.94
CA ALA A 56 20.02 -1.65 11.39
C ALA A 56 19.00 -2.18 12.40
N GLY A 57 18.54 -1.33 13.33
CA GLY A 57 17.50 -1.68 14.29
C GLY A 57 16.20 -2.11 13.61
N PHE A 58 15.71 -1.34 12.63
CA PHE A 58 14.52 -1.70 11.85
C PHE A 58 14.68 -3.02 11.10
N ILE A 59 15.83 -3.23 10.44
CA ILE A 59 16.12 -4.47 9.69
C ILE A 59 16.12 -5.68 10.61
N GLU A 60 16.68 -5.56 11.81
CA GLU A 60 16.72 -6.64 12.81
C GLU A 60 15.33 -6.92 13.39
N GLU A 61 14.59 -5.88 13.77
CA GLU A 61 13.26 -5.98 14.38
C GLU A 61 12.24 -6.62 13.43
N GLU A 62 12.26 -6.24 12.16
CA GLU A 62 11.35 -6.74 11.13
C GLU A 62 11.89 -7.99 10.39
N TYR A 63 13.00 -8.58 10.86
CA TYR A 63 13.62 -9.78 10.28
C TYR A 63 13.88 -9.69 8.77
N ILE A 64 14.30 -8.51 8.29
CA ILE A 64 14.47 -8.23 6.86
C ILE A 64 15.72 -8.94 6.33
N GLU A 65 15.56 -9.72 5.25
CA GLU A 65 16.67 -10.42 4.61
C GLU A 65 17.71 -9.49 3.97
N GLU A 66 18.94 -10.00 3.79
CA GLU A 66 20.09 -9.19 3.40
C GLU A 66 19.90 -8.44 2.06
N GLU A 67 19.24 -9.05 1.08
CA GLU A 67 19.01 -8.40 -0.22
C GLU A 67 18.07 -7.19 -0.09
N ARG A 68 16.94 -7.35 0.61
CA ARG A 68 15.99 -6.25 0.88
C ARG A 68 16.65 -5.18 1.76
N ALA A 69 17.46 -5.58 2.73
CA ALA A 69 18.26 -4.67 3.54
C ALA A 69 19.26 -3.83 2.71
N ARG A 70 19.83 -4.40 1.62
CA ARG A 70 20.65 -3.64 0.66
C ARG A 70 19.80 -2.65 -0.14
N GLN A 71 18.62 -3.06 -0.58
CA GLN A 71 17.70 -2.22 -1.35
C GLN A 71 17.17 -1.04 -0.52
N ILE A 72 16.82 -1.26 0.75
CA ILE A 72 16.45 -0.20 1.70
C ILE A 72 17.57 0.85 1.80
N ARG A 73 18.81 0.43 2.07
CA ARG A 73 19.95 1.36 2.16
C ARG A 73 20.21 2.10 0.85
N LYS A 74 19.98 1.45 -0.29
CA LYS A 74 20.10 2.09 -1.60
C LYS A 74 19.02 3.17 -1.79
N ALA A 75 17.76 2.86 -1.49
CA ALA A 75 16.66 3.80 -1.61
C ALA A 75 16.86 5.05 -0.73
N LEU A 76 17.31 4.86 0.52
CA LEU A 76 17.67 5.95 1.43
C LEU A 76 18.78 6.86 0.85
N LYS A 77 19.83 6.27 0.27
CA LYS A 77 20.91 7.01 -0.41
C LYS A 77 20.44 7.77 -1.65
N GLU A 78 19.38 7.30 -2.30
CA GLU A 78 18.73 7.99 -3.43
C GLU A 78 17.78 9.11 -2.97
N GLY A 79 17.60 9.32 -1.66
CA GLY A 79 16.75 10.35 -1.10
C GLY A 79 15.29 9.93 -0.91
N LYS A 80 14.98 8.63 -1.00
CA LYS A 80 13.64 8.08 -0.73
C LYS A 80 13.48 7.78 0.75
N SER A 81 12.29 8.00 1.29
CA SER A 81 11.90 7.48 2.62
C SER A 81 11.39 6.04 2.49
N ILE A 82 11.46 5.28 3.57
CA ILE A 82 10.96 3.89 3.62
C ILE A 82 9.63 3.90 4.35
N TYR A 83 8.65 3.26 3.72
CA TYR A 83 7.33 3.03 4.28
C TYR A 83 7.13 1.53 4.47
N TYR A 84 6.51 1.15 5.57
CA TYR A 84 6.26 -0.23 5.94
C TYR A 84 4.84 -0.39 6.49
N GLY A 85 4.23 -1.53 6.18
CA GLY A 85 2.88 -1.85 6.63
C GLY A 85 2.62 -3.33 6.45
N CYS A 86 1.57 -3.82 7.10
CA CYS A 86 1.14 -5.21 7.03
C CYS A 86 -0.34 -5.27 6.65
N VAL A 87 -0.68 -6.17 5.72
CA VAL A 87 -2.06 -6.45 5.32
C VAL A 87 -2.50 -7.75 5.99
N SER A 88 -3.50 -7.67 6.88
CA SER A 88 -4.09 -8.86 7.50
C SER A 88 -5.10 -9.51 6.54
N PHE A 89 -4.82 -10.76 6.14
CA PHE A 89 -5.73 -11.58 5.33
C PHE A 89 -6.70 -12.42 6.16
N GLU A 90 -6.61 -12.40 7.49
CA GLU A 90 -7.61 -13.05 8.35
C GLU A 90 -8.98 -12.35 8.26
N ASP A 91 -8.98 -11.05 7.95
CA ASP A 91 -10.16 -10.20 7.84
C ASP A 91 -10.52 -9.80 6.40
N CYS A 92 -9.70 -10.20 5.41
CA CYS A 92 -9.82 -9.78 4.01
C CYS A 92 -9.63 -10.94 3.02
N GLU A 93 -10.44 -10.99 1.96
CA GLU A 93 -10.24 -11.94 0.86
C GLU A 93 -8.96 -11.61 0.06
N TYR A 94 -8.34 -12.63 -0.55
CA TYR A 94 -7.18 -12.48 -1.46
C TYR A 94 -7.37 -11.42 -2.56
N SER A 95 -8.61 -11.10 -2.96
CA SER A 95 -8.87 -10.02 -3.92
C SER A 95 -8.44 -8.62 -3.42
N TYR A 96 -8.16 -8.48 -2.12
CA TYR A 96 -7.63 -7.26 -1.53
C TYR A 96 -6.12 -7.10 -1.76
N SER A 97 -5.34 -8.20 -1.88
CA SER A 97 -3.91 -8.09 -2.24
C SER A 97 -3.76 -7.56 -3.66
N ASP A 98 -4.57 -8.05 -4.60
CA ASP A 98 -4.55 -7.62 -6.00
C ASP A 98 -4.72 -6.09 -6.14
N ALA A 99 -5.56 -5.49 -5.28
CA ALA A 99 -5.80 -4.05 -5.30
C ALA A 99 -4.55 -3.24 -4.85
N PHE A 100 -3.84 -3.72 -3.82
CA PHE A 100 -2.60 -3.10 -3.34
C PHE A 100 -1.49 -3.24 -4.39
N GLU A 101 -1.26 -4.47 -4.86
CA GLU A 101 -0.21 -4.78 -5.82
C GLU A 101 -0.42 -4.04 -7.15
N THR A 102 -1.67 -3.96 -7.64
CA THR A 102 -2.00 -3.20 -8.85
C THR A 102 -1.68 -1.71 -8.67
N LEU A 103 -2.09 -1.12 -7.55
CA LEU A 103 -1.82 0.29 -7.26
C LEU A 103 -0.31 0.56 -7.20
N TRP A 104 0.44 -0.23 -6.43
CA TRP A 104 1.89 -0.04 -6.28
C TRP A 104 2.62 -0.21 -7.61
N ALA A 105 2.26 -1.22 -8.41
CA ALA A 105 2.84 -1.43 -9.74
C ALA A 105 2.55 -0.25 -10.69
N ASP A 106 1.35 0.34 -10.63
CA ASP A 106 1.00 1.48 -11.46
C ASP A 106 1.69 2.78 -11.01
N LEU A 107 1.89 2.97 -9.70
CA LEU A 107 2.68 4.07 -9.15
C LEU A 107 4.16 3.97 -9.57
N GLU A 108 4.76 2.79 -9.45
CA GLU A 108 6.14 2.54 -9.86
C GLU A 108 6.33 2.77 -11.37
N LYS A 109 5.39 2.30 -12.22
CA LYS A 109 5.45 2.55 -13.68
C LYS A 109 5.30 4.02 -14.05
N CYS A 110 4.47 4.76 -13.33
CA CYS A 110 4.18 6.16 -13.63
C CYS A 110 5.37 7.06 -13.27
N THR A 111 6.00 6.80 -12.12
CA THR A 111 7.16 7.57 -11.63
C THR A 111 8.26 6.66 -11.08
N PRO A 112 9.03 5.96 -11.94
CA PRO A 112 10.02 4.96 -11.51
C PRO A 112 11.13 5.51 -10.61
N ASP A 113 11.47 6.79 -10.76
CA ASP A 113 12.51 7.44 -9.97
C ASP A 113 12.04 7.79 -8.55
N ASN A 114 10.73 7.95 -8.34
CA ASN A 114 10.16 8.45 -7.08
C ASN A 114 9.55 7.35 -6.20
N PHE A 115 9.03 6.28 -6.80
CA PHE A 115 8.38 5.18 -6.11
C PHE A 115 9.08 3.87 -6.48
N THR A 116 9.45 3.07 -5.49
CA THR A 116 10.11 1.78 -5.72
C THR A 116 9.54 0.76 -4.75
N MET A 117 9.08 -0.37 -5.28
CA MET A 117 8.58 -1.47 -4.48
C MET A 117 9.75 -2.41 -4.14
N ILE A 118 10.13 -2.45 -2.86
CA ILE A 118 11.23 -3.29 -2.35
C ILE A 118 10.73 -4.70 -2.04
N ASP A 119 9.63 -4.78 -1.31
CA ASP A 119 8.88 -6.00 -1.02
C ASP A 119 7.39 -5.66 -1.05
N GLY A 120 6.71 -6.08 -2.11
CA GLY A 120 5.27 -5.85 -2.28
C GLY A 120 4.56 -7.05 -2.86
N ASP A 121 5.18 -8.23 -2.80
CA ASP A 121 4.51 -9.50 -3.07
C ASP A 121 3.75 -9.89 -1.80
N LEU A 122 2.42 -9.82 -1.85
CA LEU A 122 1.56 -10.18 -0.73
C LEU A 122 1.11 -11.65 -0.81
N SER A 123 1.67 -12.44 -1.73
CA SER A 123 1.41 -13.88 -1.77
C SER A 123 2.02 -14.58 -0.55
N TYR A 124 1.24 -15.49 0.04
CA TYR A 124 1.61 -16.30 1.21
C TYR A 124 1.74 -17.78 0.82
#